data_AF-H9F5D2-F1
#
_entry.id   AF-H9F5D2-F1
#
_cell.length_a   1.000
_cell.length_b   1.000
_cell.length_c   1.000
_cell.angle_alpha   90.00
_cell.angle_beta   90.00
_cell.angle_gamma   90.00
#
_symmetry.space_group_name_H-M   'P 1'
#
loop_
_entity.id
_entity.type
_entity.pdbx_description
1 polymer ?
#
loop_
_entity_poly.entity_id
_entity_poly.type
_entity_poly.pdbx_seq_one_letter_code
_entity_poly.pdbx_strand_id
1 'polypeptide(L)' 'MKKVVCVDQQAPTIPNRLAADPVLSGLAQMMRECWYPNPSARLTALRIKKTLQKISNSPEKPKVIQ' A
#
# COMPACT_ATOMS: atom_id res chain seq x y z
N MET A 1 -19.46 -0.94 0.50
CA MET A 1 -18.27 -0.77 -0.38
C MET A 1 -18.61 -0.50 -1.86
N LYS A 2 -19.70 -1.02 -2.43
CA LYS A 2 -20.08 -0.72 -3.84
C LYS A 2 -20.25 0.77 -4.16
N LYS A 3 -20.93 1.53 -3.30
CA LYS A 3 -21.18 2.97 -3.54
C LYS A 3 -19.86 3.77 -3.58
N VAL A 4 -19.09 3.71 -2.51
CA VAL A 4 -17.81 4.45 -2.39
C VAL A 4 -16.77 4.04 -3.44
N VAL A 5 -16.65 2.75 -3.76
CA VAL A 5 -15.58 2.24 -4.63
C VAL A 5 -16.00 2.13 -6.10
N CYS A 6 -17.23 1.67 -6.38
CA CYS A 6 -17.69 1.44 -7.76
C CYS A 6 -18.50 2.61 -8.33
N VAL A 7 -19.13 3.43 -7.50
CA VAL A 7 -19.92 4.60 -7.94
C VAL A 7 -19.11 5.88 -7.78
N ASP A 8 -18.55 6.12 -6.59
CA ASP A 8 -17.81 7.34 -6.27
C ASP A 8 -16.31 7.25 -6.63
N GLN A 9 -15.82 6.05 -6.99
CA GLN A 9 -14.41 5.75 -7.29
C GLN A 9 -13.41 6.30 -6.27
N GLN A 10 -13.83 6.41 -5.00
CA GLN A 10 -13.01 6.90 -3.92
C GLN A 10 -12.15 5.76 -3.36
N ALA A 11 -10.84 5.97 -3.41
CA ALA A 11 -9.87 5.21 -2.64
C ALA A 11 -9.49 6.01 -1.37
N PRO A 12 -9.19 5.34 -0.25
CA PRO A 12 -8.68 6.02 0.94
C PRO A 12 -7.48 6.90 0.60
N THR A 13 -7.54 8.16 1.01
CA THR A 13 -6.41 9.08 0.87
C THR A 13 -5.25 8.56 1.71
N ILE A 14 -4.16 8.20 1.05
CA ILE A 14 -2.93 7.81 1.73
C ILE A 14 -2.24 9.10 2.20
N PRO A 15 -2.08 9.32 3.52
CA PRO A 15 -1.41 10.51 4.00
C PRO A 15 0.07 10.53 3.58
N ASN A 16 0.54 11.69 3.10
CA ASN A 16 1.91 11.90 2.62
C ASN A 16 2.99 11.56 3.66
N ARG A 17 2.65 11.53 4.95
CA ARG A 17 3.56 11.11 6.02
C ARG A 17 4.02 9.66 5.87
N LEU A 18 3.22 8.80 5.24
CA LEU A 18 3.58 7.42 4.92
C LEU A 18 4.68 7.34 3.85
N ALA A 19 4.90 8.40 3.06
CA ALA A 19 5.99 8.46 2.09
C ALA A 19 7.34 8.81 2.74
N ALA A 20 7.35 9.30 3.98
CA ALA A 20 8.57 9.69 4.68
C ALA A 20 9.38 8.49 5.16
N ASP A 21 8.72 7.35 5.38
CA ASP A 21 9.36 6.10 5.79
C ASP A 21 9.31 5.10 4.62
N PRO A 22 10.44 4.50 4.24
CA PRO A 22 10.51 3.61 3.07
C PRO A 22 9.68 2.32 3.24
N VAL A 23 9.50 1.83 4.47
CA VAL A 23 8.65 0.66 4.78
C VAL A 23 7.18 1.03 4.60
N LEU A 24 6.77 2.17 5.17
CA LEU A 24 5.40 2.69 5.04
C LEU A 24 5.07 3.12 3.60
N SER A 25 6.06 3.60 2.85
CA SER A 25 5.91 3.98 1.45
C SER A 25 5.66 2.76 0.57
N GLY A 26 6.42 1.67 0.79
CA GLY A 26 6.18 0.40 0.13
C GLY A 26 4.81 -0.20 0.43
N LEU A 27 4.38 -0.11 1.70
CA LEU A 27 3.04 -0.55 2.12
C LEU A 27 1.93 0.30 1.47
N ALA A 28 2.10 1.62 1.46
CA ALA A 28 1.17 2.55 0.83
C ALA A 28 1.05 2.34 -0.69
N GLN A 29 2.16 2.06 -1.38
CA GLN A 29 2.11 1.72 -2.80
C GLN A 29 1.35 0.43 -3.05
N MET A 30 1.63 -0.61 -2.25
CA MET A 30 0.91 -1.89 -2.35
C MET A 30 -0.61 -1.71 -2.13
N MET A 31 -1.01 -0.88 -1.16
CA MET A 31 -2.42 -0.56 -0.91
C MET A 31 -3.09 0.11 -2.12
N ARG A 32 -2.41 1.05 -2.80
CA ARG A 32 -2.92 1.68 -4.03
C ARG A 32 -3.11 0.66 -5.14
N GLU A 33 -2.16 -0.23 -5.35
CA GLU A 33 -2.23 -1.27 -6.37
C GLU A 33 -3.35 -2.30 -6.09
N CYS A 34 -3.74 -2.49 -4.84
CA CYS A 34 -4.90 -3.31 -4.46
C CYS A 34 -6.25 -2.63 -4.74
N TRP A 35 -6.30 -1.31 -4.84
CA TRP A 35 -7.52 -0.53 -5.06
C TRP A 35 -7.72 -0.06 -6.49
N TYR A 36 -7.02 -0.66 -7.47
CA TYR A 36 -7.27 -0.32 -8.86
C TYR A 36 -8.73 -0.59 -9.27
N PRO A 37 -9.32 0.29 -10.11
CA PRO A 37 -10.69 0.12 -10.61
C PRO A 37 -10.80 -1.14 -11.46
N ASN A 38 -9.73 -1.48 -12.21
CA ASN A 38 -9.66 -2.72 -12.96
C ASN A 38 -9.28 -3.90 -12.04
N PRO A 39 -10.14 -4.93 -11.89
CA PRO A 39 -9.85 -6.08 -11.05
C PRO A 39 -8.62 -6.87 -11.51
N SER A 40 -8.34 -6.94 -12.82
CA SER A 40 -7.19 -7.66 -13.37
C SER A 40 -5.86 -6.96 -13.10
N ALA A 41 -5.89 -5.66 -12.80
CA ALA A 41 -4.69 -4.89 -12.42
C ALA A 41 -4.35 -5.04 -10.92
N ARG A 42 -5.25 -5.61 -10.12
CA ARG A 42 -5.04 -5.76 -8.68
C ARG A 42 -4.01 -6.83 -8.38
N LEU A 43 -3.25 -6.62 -7.30
CA LEU A 43 -2.29 -7.59 -6.82
C LEU A 43 -2.97 -8.88 -6.36
N THR A 44 -2.36 -10.01 -6.70
CA THR A 44 -2.75 -11.33 -6.17
C THR A 44 -2.25 -11.49 -4.73
N ALA A 45 -2.94 -12.32 -3.94
CA ALA A 45 -2.54 -12.61 -2.56
C ALA A 45 -1.08 -13.08 -2.44
N LEU A 46 -0.59 -13.88 -3.40
CA LEU A 46 0.81 -14.33 -3.44
C LEU A 46 1.78 -13.16 -3.65
N ARG A 47 1.43 -12.21 -4.52
CA ARG A 47 2.26 -11.02 -4.78
C ARG A 47 2.29 -10.10 -3.57
N ILE A 48 1.15 -9.90 -2.90
CA ILE A 48 1.06 -9.18 -1.63
C ILE A 48 2.00 -9.81 -0.58
N LYS A 49 1.94 -11.13 -0.40
CA LYS A 49 2.81 -11.84 0.55
C LYS A 49 4.30 -11.65 0.23
N LYS A 50 4.70 -11.80 -1.03
CA LYS A 50 6.10 -11.60 -1.45
C LYS A 50 6.56 -10.16 -1.24
N THR A 51 5.70 -9.18 -1.53
CA THR A 51 6.01 -7.76 -1.31
C THR A 51 6.16 -7.45 0.18
N LEU A 52 5.29 -7.97 1.04
CA LEU A 52 5.40 -7.83 2.49
C LEU A 52 6.69 -8.46 3.04
N GLN A 53 7.07 -9.63 2.55
CA GLN A 53 8.34 -10.26 2.93
C GLN A 53 9.56 -9.43 2.51
N LYS A 54 9.51 -8.79 1.32
CA LYS A 54 10.58 -7.87 0.87
C LYS A 54 10.67 -6.62 1.74
N ILE A 55 9.53 -6.03 2.08
CA ILE A 55 9.45 -4.84 2.95
C ILE A 55 9.97 -5.19 4.36
N SER A 56 9.57 -6.33 4.91
CA SER A 56 10.02 -6.81 6.22
C SER A 56 11.51 -7.15 6.27
N ASN A 57 12.08 -7.62 5.15
CA ASN A 57 13.49 -7.94 5.04
C ASN A 57 14.35 -6.74 4.62
N SER A 58 13.78 -5.53 4.56
CA SER A 58 14.53 -4.29 4.38
C SER A 58 14.78 -3.68 5.77
N PRO A 59 15.96 -3.90 6.38
CA PRO A 59 16.25 -3.39 7.71
C PRO A 59 16.63 -1.91 7.64
N GLU A 60 15.66 -1.03 7.42
CA GLU A 60 15.84 0.38 7.78
C GLU A 60 15.41 0.52 9.24
N LYS A 61 16.42 0.74 10.09
CA LYS A 61 16.29 0.94 11.54
C LYS A 61 15.20 1.98 11.83
N PRO A 62 14.41 1.81 12.90
CA PRO A 62 13.53 2.88 13.35
C PRO A 62 14.41 4.12 13.59
N LYS A 63 14.22 5.17 12.79
CA LYS A 63 14.72 6.50 13.13
C LYS A 63 13.94 6.92 14.38
N VAL A 64 14.54 6.61 15.53
CA VAL A 64 14.20 7.22 16.81
C VAL A 64 14.27 8.71 16.56
N ILE A 65 13.13 9.37 16.59
CA ILE A 65 13.05 10.83 16.64
C ILE A 65 13.59 11.18 18.05
N GLN A 66 14.86 11.57 18.11
CA GLN A 66 15.41 12.39 19.19
C GLN A 66 15.27 13.85 18.81
#